data_AF-A0A1P8U5X5-F1
#
_entry.id   AF-A0A1P8U5X5-F1
#
_cell.length_a   1.000
_cell.length_b   1.000
_cell.length_c   1.000
_cell.angle_alpha   90.00
_cell.angle_beta   90.00
_cell.angle_gamma   90.00
#
_symmetry.space_group_name_H-M   'P 1'
#
loop_
_entity.id
_entity.type
_entity.pdbx_description
1 polymer ?
#
loop_
_entity_poly.entity_id
_entity_poly.type
_entity_poly.pdbx_seq_one_letter_code
_entity_poly.pdbx_strand_id
1 'polypeptide(L)'
;MTDEVPRQFEIEVPPDVVPGNYADFANVWHTSDVFVMDFVSLARPPQAGADADGNPVTIVPGRVVQRVRIPPQQVFELAKALTQQLEFWEQETGRRSGS
;
A
#
# COMPACT_ATOMS: atom_id res chain seq x y z
N MET A 1 -18.67 34.98 -8.58
CA MET A 1 -18.67 33.51 -8.41
C MET A 1 -17.60 33.01 -9.33
N THR A 2 -16.45 32.59 -8.81
CA THR A 2 -15.37 32.05 -9.63
C THR A 2 -15.76 30.61 -9.95
N ASP A 3 -16.17 30.35 -11.20
CA ASP A 3 -16.36 28.98 -11.67
C ASP A 3 -15.00 28.28 -11.61
N GLU A 4 -14.81 27.41 -10.62
CA GLU A 4 -13.62 26.58 -10.53
C GLU A 4 -13.76 25.47 -11.57
N VAL A 5 -13.02 25.59 -12.67
CA VAL A 5 -13.02 24.59 -13.74
C VAL A 5 -12.55 23.24 -13.16
N PRO A 6 -13.25 22.12 -13.43
CA PRO A 6 -12.85 20.80 -12.95
C PRO A 6 -11.43 20.46 -13.41
N ARG A 7 -10.59 20.01 -12.48
CA ARG A 7 -9.22 19.56 -12.79
C ARG A 7 -9.28 18.13 -13.30
N GLN A 8 -8.85 17.91 -14.53
CA GLN A 8 -8.60 16.57 -15.07
C GLN A 8 -7.13 16.25 -14.89
N PHE A 9 -6.84 15.13 -14.23
CA PHE A 9 -5.48 14.62 -14.09
C PHE A 9 -5.18 13.67 -15.25
N GLU A 10 -4.08 13.94 -15.95
CA GLU A 10 -3.49 13.00 -16.90
C GLU A 10 -2.32 12.30 -16.20
N ILE A 11 -2.41 10.97 -16.08
CA ILE A 11 -1.41 10.16 -15.38
C ILE A 11 -0.65 9.35 -16.43
N GLU A 12 0.62 9.68 -16.61
CA GLU A 12 1.55 8.89 -17.42
C GLU A 12 2.26 7.86 -16.53
N VAL A 13 2.37 6.62 -17.02
CA VAL A 13 3.16 5.56 -16.38
C VAL A 13 4.40 5.32 -17.26
N PRO A 14 5.59 5.79 -16.84
CA PRO A 14 6.82 5.58 -17.60
C PRO A 14 7.09 4.09 -17.89
N PRO A 15 7.67 3.73 -19.05
CA PRO A 15 7.87 2.33 -19.45
C PRO A 15 8.68 1.50 -18.44
N ASP A 16 9.62 2.12 -17.74
CA ASP A 16 10.48 1.49 -16.74
C ASP A 16 9.76 1.18 -15.42
N VAL A 17 8.62 1.84 -15.15
CA VAL A 17 7.80 1.55 -13.96
C VAL A 17 6.58 0.68 -14.27
N VAL A 18 6.24 0.44 -15.54
CA VAL A 18 5.13 -0.44 -15.95
C VAL A 18 5.15 -1.81 -15.26
N PRO A 19 6.31 -2.50 -15.11
CA PRO A 19 6.34 -3.79 -14.42
C PRO A 19 6.00 -3.71 -12.93
N GLY A 20 6.22 -2.55 -12.30
CA GLY A 20 6.08 -2.33 -10.86
C GLY A 20 7.09 -3.11 -10.01
N ASN A 21 6.97 -2.96 -8.69
CA ASN A 21 7.66 -3.80 -7.71
C ASN A 21 6.63 -4.71 -7.04
N TYR A 22 6.91 -6.02 -6.99
CA TYR A 22 6.09 -6.94 -6.23
C TYR A 22 6.30 -6.76 -4.72
N ALA A 23 5.22 -6.62 -3.96
CA ALA A 23 5.25 -6.54 -2.50
C ALA A 23 4.18 -7.43 -1.88
N ASP A 24 4.52 -8.07 -0.76
CA ASP A 24 3.62 -8.94 -0.01
C ASP A 24 2.70 -8.12 0.93
N PHE A 25 3.23 -7.04 1.51
CA PHE A 25 2.46 -6.15 2.39
C PHE A 25 3.02 -4.72 2.39
N ALA A 26 2.22 -3.79 2.91
CA ALA A 26 2.63 -2.40 3.13
C ALA A 26 2.63 -2.07 4.63
N ASN A 27 3.72 -1.48 5.12
CA ASN A 27 3.79 -0.88 6.45
C ASN A 27 3.57 0.63 6.32
N VAL A 28 2.64 1.18 7.10
CA VAL A 28 2.29 2.61 7.04
C VAL A 28 2.60 3.26 8.38
N TRP A 29 3.38 4.33 8.34
CA TRP A 29 3.71 5.15 9.51
C TRP A 29 3.81 6.61 9.08
N HIS A 30 3.92 7.54 10.02
CA HIS A 30 4.02 8.96 9.70
C HIS A 30 5.03 9.68 10.59
N THR A 31 5.48 10.83 10.10
CA THR A 31 6.18 11.86 10.86
C THR A 31 5.26 13.07 11.02
N SER A 32 5.77 14.18 11.57
CA SER A 32 5.04 15.45 11.60
C SER A 32 4.57 15.92 10.22
N ASP A 33 5.34 15.62 9.17
CA ASP A 33 5.19 16.31 7.87
C ASP A 33 4.77 15.38 6.73
N VAL A 34 4.93 14.06 6.88
CA VAL A 34 4.64 13.08 5.82
C VAL A 34 4.16 11.75 6.36
N PHE A 35 3.28 11.10 5.61
CA PHE A 35 3.04 9.67 5.70
C PHE A 35 4.05 8.92 4.86
N VAL A 36 4.51 7.79 5.37
CA VAL A 36 5.46 6.89 4.73
C VAL A 36 4.80 5.53 4.58
N MET A 37 4.80 5.01 3.36
CA MET A 37 4.33 3.68 3.03
C MET A 37 5.52 2.87 2.53
N ASP A 38 5.88 1.83 3.27
CA ASP A 38 6.91 0.87 2.92
C ASP A 38 6.26 -0.38 2.35
N PHE A 39 6.42 -0.60 1.04
CA PHE A 39 6.04 -1.84 0.38
C PHE A 39 7.17 -2.85 0.55
N VAL A 40 6.84 -3.99 1.15
CA VAL A 40 7.80 -4.99 1.64
C VAL A 40 7.54 -6.32 0.98
N SER A 41 8.61 -6.98 0.53
CA SER A 41 8.58 -8.37 0.07
C SER A 41 9.27 -9.29 1.06
N LEU A 42 8.82 -10.54 1.15
CA LEU A 42 9.48 -11.59 1.90
C LEU A 42 10.85 -11.88 1.27
N ALA A 43 11.91 -11.66 2.04
CA ALA A 43 13.26 -11.91 1.59
C ALA A 43 13.64 -13.40 1.71
N ARG A 44 13.12 -14.08 2.72
CA ARG A 44 13.37 -15.49 3.05
C ARG A 44 12.15 -16.08 3.76
N PRO A 45 12.01 -17.43 3.81
CA PRO A 45 10.94 -18.07 4.56
C PRO A 45 10.94 -17.66 6.05
N PRO A 46 9.77 -17.63 6.70
CA PRO A 46 9.66 -17.39 8.14
C PRO A 46 10.48 -18.39 8.97
N GLN A 47 11.05 -17.93 10.07
CA GLN A 47 11.92 -18.73 10.94
C GLN A 47 11.55 -18.54 12.41
N ALA A 48 11.74 -19.58 13.21
CA ALA A 48 11.60 -19.46 14.65
C ALA A 48 12.70 -18.54 15.21
N GLY A 49 12.33 -17.67 16.15
CA GLY A 49 13.25 -16.79 16.86
C GLY A 49 12.72 -16.45 18.24
N ALA A 50 13.38 -15.49 18.89
CA ALA A 50 12.96 -14.95 20.17
C ALA A 50 12.92 -13.41 20.10
N ASP A 51 11.97 -12.80 20.80
CA ASP A 51 11.90 -11.34 20.96
C ASP A 51 12.95 -10.84 21.98
N ALA A 52 12.91 -9.53 22.29
CA ALA A 52 13.84 -8.90 23.23
C ALA A 52 13.71 -9.43 24.66
N ASP A 53 12.54 -9.99 25.02
CA ASP A 53 12.24 -10.54 26.34
C ASP A 53 12.44 -12.07 26.40
N GLY A 54 12.86 -12.68 25.29
CA GLY A 54 13.13 -14.11 25.17
C GLY A 54 11.89 -14.96 24.84
N ASN A 55 10.74 -14.36 24.53
CA ASN A 55 9.54 -15.10 24.14
C ASN A 55 9.69 -15.64 22.71
N PRO A 56 9.21 -16.86 22.42
CA PRO A 56 9.27 -17.43 21.09
C PRO A 56 8.39 -16.62 20.12
N VAL A 57 8.97 -16.26 18.97
CA VAL A 57 8.29 -15.52 17.90
C VAL A 57 8.62 -16.12 16.53
N THR A 58 7.74 -15.88 15.56
CA THR A 58 8.05 -16.14 14.15
C THR A 58 8.67 -14.88 13.55
N ILE A 59 9.94 -14.96 13.18
CA ILE A 59 10.64 -13.90 12.44
C ILE A 59 10.27 -14.03 10.97
N VAL A 60 9.74 -12.95 10.40
CA VAL A 60 9.38 -12.84 8.98
C VAL A 60 10.34 -11.82 8.33
N PRO A 61 11.42 -12.26 7.68
CA PRO A 61 12.41 -11.35 7.12
C PRO A 61 11.85 -10.60 5.89
N GLY A 62 11.51 -9.32 6.07
CA GLY A 62 11.05 -8.44 5.00
C GLY A 62 12.16 -7.57 4.41
N ARG A 63 12.05 -7.24 3.12
CA ARG A 63 12.87 -6.22 2.44
C ARG A 63 11.96 -5.18 1.81
N VAL A 64 12.21 -3.89 2.12
CA VAL A 64 11.53 -2.80 1.44
C VAL A 64 11.93 -2.80 -0.04
N VAL A 65 10.96 -2.91 -0.93
CA VAL A 65 11.15 -2.80 -2.37
C VAL A 65 10.75 -1.44 -2.91
N GLN A 66 9.84 -0.74 -2.22
CA GLN A 66 9.46 0.62 -2.56
C GLN A 66 9.02 1.38 -1.31
N ARG A 67 9.48 2.63 -1.19
CA ARG A 67 9.02 3.58 -0.18
C ARG A 67 8.37 4.76 -0.86
N VAL A 68 7.12 5.05 -0.50
CA VAL A 68 6.38 6.22 -0.98
C VAL A 68 6.16 7.17 0.20
N ARG A 69 6.34 8.48 -0.04
CA ARG A 69 6.07 9.53 0.96
C ARG A 69 5.02 10.48 0.43
N ILE A 70 3.99 10.75 1.24
CA ILE A 70 2.83 11.53 0.83
C ILE A 70 2.52 12.58 1.90
N PRO A 71 2.29 13.86 1.54
CA PRO A 71 1.82 14.86 2.48
C PRO A 71 0.44 14.50 3.06
N PRO A 72 0.16 14.82 4.34
CA PRO A 72 -1.10 14.46 5.01
C PRO A 72 -2.36 14.86 4.23
N GLN A 73 -2.34 16.02 3.55
CA GLN A 73 -3.48 16.55 2.80
C GLN A 73 -3.89 15.66 1.62
N GLN A 74 -2.99 14.81 1.12
CA GLN A 74 -3.24 13.92 -0.02
C GLN A 74 -3.54 12.47 0.42
N VAL A 75 -3.21 12.11 1.67
CA VAL A 75 -3.37 10.73 2.17
C VAL A 75 -4.84 10.35 2.35
N PHE A 76 -5.70 11.31 2.70
CA PHE A 76 -7.11 11.05 2.89
C PHE A 76 -7.80 10.54 1.61
N GLU A 77 -7.50 11.16 0.47
CA GLU A 77 -8.05 10.71 -0.82
C GLU A 77 -7.49 9.35 -1.23
N LEU A 78 -6.22 9.05 -0.90
CA LEU A 78 -5.66 7.72 -1.11
C LEU A 78 -6.39 6.65 -0.27
N ALA A 79 -6.67 6.92 1.00
CA ALA A 79 -7.39 5.99 1.86
C ALA A 79 -8.80 5.71 1.31
N LYS A 80 -9.53 6.75 0.90
CA LYS A 80 -10.84 6.59 0.25
C LYS A 80 -10.76 5.74 -1.01
N ALA A 81 -9.80 6.03 -1.88
CA ALA A 81 -9.63 5.28 -3.12
C ALA A 81 -9.35 3.79 -2.84
N LEU A 82 -8.50 3.48 -1.85
CA LEU A 82 -8.25 2.10 -1.43
C LEU A 82 -9.51 1.41 -0.92
N THR A 83 -10.30 2.06 -0.07
CA THR A 83 -11.59 1.52 0.42
C THR A 83 -12.55 1.26 -0.74
N GLN A 84 -12.70 2.22 -1.65
CA GLN A 84 -13.59 2.08 -2.80
C GLN A 84 -13.17 0.93 -3.73
N GLN A 85 -11.86 0.77 -3.98
CA GLN A 85 -11.35 -0.33 -4.81
C GLN A 85 -11.58 -1.69 -4.14
N LEU A 86 -11.46 -1.77 -2.80
CA LEU A 86 -11.77 -2.99 -2.06
C LEU A 86 -13.25 -3.37 -2.22
N GLU A 87 -14.16 -2.41 -2.03
CA GLU A 87 -15.60 -2.63 -2.20
C GLU A 87 -15.94 -3.12 -3.62
N PHE A 88 -15.31 -2.54 -4.66
CA PHE A 88 -15.50 -2.99 -6.03
C PHE A 88 -14.98 -4.42 -6.24
N TRP A 89 -13.78 -4.74 -5.74
CA TRP A 89 -13.21 -6.08 -5.84
C TRP A 89 -14.07 -7.13 -5.14
N GLU A 90 -14.60 -6.83 -3.96
CA GLU A 90 -15.49 -7.72 -3.22
C GLU A 90 -16.79 -7.98 -3.98
N GLN A 91 -17.37 -6.96 -4.61
CA GLN A 91 -18.56 -7.14 -5.45
C GLN A 91 -18.28 -8.01 -6.68
N GLU A 92 -17.10 -7.87 -7.30
CA GLU A 92 -16.72 -8.64 -8.48
C GLU A 92 -16.38 -10.10 -8.19
N THR A 93 -15.74 -10.36 -7.05
CA THR A 93 -15.32 -11.71 -6.65
C THR A 93 -16.41 -12.44 -5.88
N GLY A 94 -17.15 -11.74 -5.02
CA GLY A 94 -18.31 -12.26 -4.29
C GLY A 94 -19.48 -12.67 -5.19
N ARG A 95 -19.67 -11.99 -6.34
CA ARG A 95 -20.67 -12.40 -7.37
C ARG A 95 -20.27 -13.68 -8.13
N ARG A 96 -19.00 -14.11 -8.10
CA ARG A 96 -18.53 -15.31 -8.83
C ARG A 96 -18.65 -16.61 -8.05
N SER A 97 -18.97 -16.58 -6.75
CA SER A 97 -19.21 -17.79 -5.94
C SER A 97 -20.64 -18.36 -6.08
N GLY A 98 -21.48 -17.78 -6.94
CA GLY A 98 -22.85 -18.23 -7.20
C GLY A 98 -23.14 -18.45 -8.68
N SER A 99 -22.43 -19.39 -9.31
CA SER A 99 -22.79 -19.95 -10.62
C SER A 99 -22.47 -21.44 -10.68
#